data_AF-A0A651DY50-F1
#
_entry.id   AF-A0A651DY50-F1
#
_cell.length_a   1.000
_cell.length_b   1.000
_cell.length_c   1.000
_cell.angle_alpha   90.00
_cell.angle_beta   90.00
_cell.angle_gamma   90.00
#
_symmetry.space_group_name_H-M   'P 1'
#
loop_
_entity.id
_entity.type
_entity.pdbx_description
1 polymer ?
#
loop_
_entity_poly.entity_id
_entity_poly.type
_entity_poly.pdbx_seq_one_letter_code
_entity_poly.pdbx_strand_id
1 'polypeptide(L)'
;MTPFEDALNLAAMVRIELRGRQVGAYVLTKGKNREHLCFVFGFDCRGIHNTLTDDQVETVLSQLESGLKDLPNGERLTIHLGSFSADCKRQQDLAQLTHTAPNKALKFLLTAERARVQQLTQQGLRKPKFLRLYVTYTVQTGAEGAQDIIEKVISRGETLWKS
;
A
#
# COMPACT_ATOMS: atom_id res chain seq x y z
N MET A 1 -0.57 -31.21 -16.85
CA MET A 1 -0.71 -30.23 -15.75
C MET A 1 -0.26 -28.89 -16.29
N THR A 2 -1.12 -27.87 -16.29
CA THR A 2 -0.72 -26.51 -16.67
C THR A 2 0.15 -25.92 -15.55
N PRO A 3 1.30 -25.32 -15.89
CA PRO A 3 2.12 -24.57 -14.92
C PRO A 3 1.30 -23.52 -14.18
N PHE A 4 1.59 -23.30 -12.90
CA PHE A 4 0.93 -22.27 -12.09
C PHE A 4 1.16 -20.85 -12.65
N GLU A 5 2.27 -20.65 -13.34
CA GLU A 5 2.64 -19.40 -14.02
C GLU A 5 1.61 -19.02 -15.10
N ASP A 6 0.98 -20.00 -15.75
CA ASP A 6 -0.09 -19.74 -16.74
C ASP A 6 -1.42 -19.33 -16.08
N ALA A 7 -1.60 -19.63 -14.79
CA ALA A 7 -2.77 -19.21 -14.01
C ALA A 7 -2.61 -17.81 -13.40
N LEU A 8 -1.39 -17.24 -13.44
CA LEU A 8 -1.09 -15.93 -12.91
C LEU A 8 -0.89 -14.92 -14.03
N ASN A 9 -1.44 -13.73 -13.87
CA ASN A 9 -1.14 -12.59 -14.75
C ASN A 9 0.09 -11.80 -14.29
N LEU A 10 0.81 -12.23 -13.25
CA LEU A 10 1.95 -11.51 -12.70
C LEU A 10 3.18 -11.68 -13.62
N ALA A 11 3.66 -10.58 -14.19
CA ALA A 11 4.91 -10.53 -14.96
C ALA A 11 6.12 -10.30 -14.05
N ALA A 12 6.04 -9.31 -13.16
CA ALA A 12 7.16 -8.93 -12.29
C ALA A 12 6.71 -8.13 -11.06
N MET A 13 7.61 -8.01 -10.09
CA MET A 13 7.53 -7.00 -9.04
C MET A 13 8.64 -5.98 -9.28
N VAL A 14 8.29 -4.69 -9.31
CA VAL A 14 9.24 -3.61 -9.58
C VAL A 14 9.30 -2.63 -8.42
N ARG A 15 10.48 -2.05 -8.22
CA ARG A 15 10.69 -0.91 -7.33
C ARG A 15 11.10 0.29 -8.18
N ILE A 16 10.30 1.34 -8.12
CA ILE A 16 10.48 2.57 -8.89
C ILE A 16 10.93 3.66 -7.92
N GLU A 17 12.00 4.36 -8.27
CA GLU A 17 12.46 5.54 -7.56
C GLU A 17 12.02 6.78 -8.35
N LEU A 18 11.08 7.54 -7.79
CA LEU A 18 10.49 8.71 -8.45
C LEU A 18 10.47 9.89 -7.48
N ARG A 19 11.14 10.99 -7.86
CA ARG A 19 11.20 12.25 -7.06
C ARG A 19 11.62 12.01 -5.60
N GLY A 20 12.62 11.16 -5.37
CA GLY A 20 13.12 10.81 -4.03
C GLY A 20 12.19 9.89 -3.23
N ARG A 21 11.14 9.34 -3.84
CA ARG A 21 10.25 8.35 -3.23
C ARG A 21 10.48 6.99 -3.87
N GLN A 22 10.57 5.95 -3.04
CA GLN A 22 10.59 4.57 -3.51
C GLN A 22 9.17 4.00 -3.47
N VAL A 23 8.67 3.57 -4.62
CA VAL A 23 7.33 3.01 -4.79
C VAL A 23 7.45 1.60 -5.37
N GLY A 24 6.78 0.65 -4.73
CA GLY A 24 6.67 -0.72 -5.25
C GLY A 24 5.44 -0.88 -6.14
N ALA A 25 5.54 -1.68 -7.19
CA ALA A 25 4.40 -2.05 -8.02
C ALA A 25 4.47 -3.51 -8.47
N TYR A 26 3.29 -4.10 -8.67
CA TYR A 26 3.16 -5.35 -9.41
C TYR A 26 2.96 -5.02 -10.89
N VAL A 27 3.67 -5.71 -11.77
CA VAL A 27 3.46 -5.64 -13.21
C VAL A 27 2.65 -6.85 -13.61
N LEU A 28 1.45 -6.62 -14.12
CA LEU A 28 0.54 -7.65 -14.60
C LEU A 28 0.45 -7.61 -16.13
N THR A 29 0.28 -8.76 -16.76
CA THR A 29 -0.12 -8.83 -18.17
C THR A 29 -1.64 -8.76 -18.30
N LYS A 30 -2.13 -7.96 -19.24
CA LYS A 30 -3.56 -7.74 -19.51
C LYS A 30 -3.84 -7.96 -21.02
N GLY A 31 -5.05 -8.41 -21.36
CA GLY A 31 -5.43 -8.77 -22.73
C GLY A 31 -5.42 -10.29 -22.97
N LYS A 32 -6.07 -10.75 -24.05
CA LYS A 32 -6.21 -12.19 -24.33
C LYS A 32 -4.87 -12.87 -24.61
N ASN A 33 -3.93 -12.12 -25.16
CA ASN A 33 -2.59 -12.57 -25.51
C ASN A 33 -1.51 -11.93 -24.63
N ARG A 34 -1.86 -11.43 -23.43
CA ARG A 34 -0.89 -10.82 -22.49
C ARG A 34 -0.12 -9.63 -23.10
N GLU A 35 -0.80 -8.91 -23.99
CA GLU A 35 -0.20 -7.92 -24.89
C GLU A 35 0.08 -6.55 -24.26
N HIS A 36 -0.55 -6.27 -23.11
CA HIS A 36 -0.39 -5.01 -22.39
C HIS A 36 0.20 -5.24 -20.99
N LEU A 37 1.11 -4.37 -20.57
CA LEU A 37 1.53 -4.30 -19.18
C LEU A 37 0.61 -3.39 -18.38
N CYS A 38 0.20 -3.86 -17.20
CA CYS A 38 -0.64 -3.15 -16.25
C CYS A 38 0.10 -3.09 -14.91
N PHE A 39 0.47 -1.89 -14.50
CA PHE A 39 1.13 -1.62 -13.23
C PHE A 39 0.07 -1.49 -12.14
N VAL A 40 0.29 -2.13 -11.00
CA VAL A 40 -0.56 -2.03 -9.82
C VAL A 40 0.26 -1.50 -8.67
N PHE A 41 0.03 -0.24 -8.32
CA PHE A 41 0.69 0.46 -7.23
C PHE A 41 -0.08 0.25 -5.93
N GLY A 42 0.62 -0.16 -4.87
CA GLY A 42 0.02 -0.37 -3.54
C GLY A 42 0.43 0.71 -2.55
N PHE A 43 -0.53 1.30 -1.86
CA PHE A 43 -0.31 2.33 -0.84
C PHE A 43 -0.96 1.94 0.48
N ASP A 44 -0.18 1.94 1.56
CA ASP A 44 -0.71 1.80 2.93
C ASP A 44 -1.10 3.18 3.47
N CYS A 45 -2.37 3.36 3.78
CA CYS A 45 -2.87 4.56 4.43
C CYS A 45 -2.71 4.40 5.95
N ARG A 46 -2.06 5.37 6.60
CA ARG A 46 -1.86 5.37 8.07
C ARG A 46 -3.15 5.64 8.87
N GLY A 47 -4.28 5.81 8.19
CA GLY A 47 -5.59 6.09 8.79
C GLY A 47 -5.74 7.56 9.23
N ILE A 48 -7.00 8.00 9.33
CA ILE A 48 -7.37 9.28 9.93
C ILE A 48 -7.58 8.99 11.41
N HIS A 49 -6.66 9.43 12.28
CA HIS A 49 -6.80 9.23 13.72
C HIS A 49 -7.90 10.15 14.27
N ASN A 50 -8.66 9.70 15.27
CA ASN A 50 -9.71 10.50 15.90
C ASN A 50 -9.20 11.69 16.72
N THR A 51 -7.88 11.89 16.77
CA THR A 51 -7.22 13.05 17.38
C THR A 51 -6.90 14.14 16.37
N LEU A 52 -7.21 13.92 15.09
CA LEU A 52 -7.07 14.96 14.06
C LEU A 52 -8.17 16.00 14.26
N THR A 53 -7.80 17.26 14.07
CA THR A 53 -8.75 18.38 14.00
C THR A 53 -9.57 18.29 12.71
N ASP A 54 -10.75 18.90 12.69
CA ASP A 54 -11.63 18.89 11.51
C ASP A 54 -10.90 19.42 10.25
N ASP A 55 -10.10 20.49 10.39
CA ASP A 55 -9.27 21.05 9.30
C ASP A 55 -8.26 20.04 8.74
N GLN A 56 -7.65 19.22 9.61
CA GLN A 56 -6.72 18.18 9.19
C GLN A 56 -7.42 17.03 8.48
N VAL A 57 -8.64 16.68 8.92
CA VAL A 57 -9.48 15.68 8.25
C VAL A 57 -9.85 16.18 6.86
N GLU A 58 -10.30 17.42 6.75
CA GLU A 58 -10.67 18.05 5.48
C GLU A 58 -9.48 18.12 4.51
N THR A 59 -8.29 18.48 5.02
CA THR A 59 -7.06 18.49 4.23
C THR A 59 -6.74 17.09 3.67
N VAL A 60 -6.85 16.04 4.48
CA VAL A 60 -6.60 14.66 4.04
C VAL A 60 -7.62 14.23 2.99
N LEU A 61 -8.89 14.57 3.18
CA LEU A 61 -9.95 14.24 2.23
C LEU A 61 -9.77 15.00 0.90
N SER A 62 -9.42 16.28 0.95
CA SER A 62 -9.14 17.09 -0.25
C SER A 62 -7.96 16.54 -1.05
N GLN A 63 -6.88 16.12 -0.37
CA GLN A 63 -5.72 15.48 -1.02
C GLN A 63 -6.07 14.14 -1.67
N LEU A 64 -6.90 13.33 -1.00
CA LEU A 64 -7.42 12.09 -1.58
C LEU A 64 -8.27 12.39 -2.82
N GLU A 65 -9.23 13.32 -2.72
CA GLU A 65 -10.10 13.70 -3.83
C GLU A 65 -9.29 14.23 -5.03
N SER A 66 -8.30 15.09 -4.79
CA SER A 66 -7.39 15.57 -5.84
C SER A 66 -6.62 14.42 -6.49
N GLY A 67 -6.07 13.49 -5.70
CA GLY A 67 -5.35 12.34 -6.25
C GLY A 67 -6.25 11.37 -7.02
N LEU A 68 -7.55 11.31 -6.68
CA LEU A 68 -8.54 10.50 -7.39
C LEU A 68 -9.03 11.14 -8.69
N LYS A 69 -9.08 12.47 -8.76
CA LYS A 69 -9.42 13.20 -10.00
C LYS A 69 -8.42 12.94 -11.13
N ASP A 70 -7.17 12.67 -10.77
CA ASP A 70 -6.09 12.38 -11.71
C ASP A 70 -6.04 10.89 -12.16
N LEU A 71 -7.01 10.06 -11.76
CA LEU A 71 -7.05 8.66 -12.18
C LEU A 71 -7.35 8.57 -13.70
N PRO A 72 -6.49 7.94 -14.51
CA PRO A 72 -6.71 7.84 -15.94
C PRO A 72 -7.99 7.05 -16.28
N ASN A 73 -8.66 7.46 -17.36
CA ASN A 73 -9.86 6.77 -17.85
C ASN A 73 -9.56 5.29 -18.15
N GLY A 74 -10.42 4.39 -17.66
CA GLY A 74 -10.29 2.94 -17.86
C GLY A 74 -9.41 2.23 -16.82
N GLU A 75 -8.79 2.97 -15.90
CA GLU A 75 -8.06 2.43 -14.76
C GLU A 75 -8.94 2.23 -13.53
N ARG A 76 -8.43 1.49 -12.54
CA ARG A 76 -9.16 1.08 -11.35
C ARG A 76 -8.42 1.47 -10.09
N LEU A 77 -9.15 2.08 -9.17
CA LEU A 77 -8.80 2.13 -7.76
C LEU A 77 -9.50 0.98 -7.03
N THR A 78 -8.73 0.17 -6.30
CA THR A 78 -9.25 -0.81 -5.37
C THR A 78 -8.95 -0.38 -3.94
N ILE A 79 -9.98 -0.32 -3.11
CA ILE A 79 -9.88 0.01 -1.69
C ILE A 79 -10.00 -1.29 -0.89
N HIS A 80 -8.93 -1.64 -0.19
CA HIS A 80 -8.89 -2.80 0.70
C HIS A 80 -8.88 -2.33 2.16
N LEU A 81 -10.03 -2.45 2.81
CA LEU A 81 -10.19 -2.21 4.23
C LEU A 81 -10.25 -3.55 4.96
N GLY A 82 -9.58 -3.66 6.11
CA GLY A 82 -9.72 -4.82 6.96
C GLY A 82 -9.48 -4.51 8.42
N SER A 83 -9.96 -5.40 9.28
CA SER A 83 -9.78 -5.30 10.72
C SER A 83 -9.77 -6.70 11.33
N PHE A 84 -8.63 -7.08 11.89
CA PHE A 84 -8.42 -8.41 12.46
C PHE A 84 -7.95 -8.29 13.91
N SER A 85 -8.40 -9.19 14.77
CA SER A 85 -7.91 -9.31 16.14
C SER A 85 -6.49 -9.88 16.11
N ALA A 86 -5.49 -9.00 15.97
CA ALA A 86 -4.09 -9.38 15.97
C ALA A 86 -3.26 -8.32 16.70
N ASP A 87 -2.25 -8.78 17.46
CA ASP A 87 -1.35 -7.93 18.21
C ASP A 87 0.14 -8.20 17.95
N CYS A 88 0.49 -9.20 17.15
CA CYS A 88 1.89 -9.61 16.89
C CYS A 88 2.83 -8.43 16.62
N LYS A 89 2.45 -7.54 15.69
CA LYS A 89 3.23 -6.33 15.36
C LYS A 89 3.36 -5.40 16.57
N ARG A 90 2.26 -5.13 17.28
CA ARG A 90 2.27 -4.25 18.45
C ARG A 90 3.09 -4.84 19.60
N GLN A 91 3.07 -6.15 19.79
CA GLN A 91 3.89 -6.85 20.77
C GLN A 91 5.39 -6.71 20.46
N GLN A 92 5.76 -6.84 19.19
CA GLN A 92 7.15 -6.62 18.74
C GLN A 92 7.59 -5.17 18.97
N ASP A 93 6.75 -4.19 18.59
CA ASP A 93 7.04 -2.77 18.79
C ASP A 93 7.24 -2.44 20.28
N LEU A 94 6.32 -2.90 21.14
CA LEU A 94 6.42 -2.70 22.58
C LEU A 94 7.65 -3.40 23.17
N ALA A 95 7.99 -4.60 22.70
CA ALA A 95 9.20 -5.29 23.13
C ALA A 95 10.46 -4.48 22.83
N GLN A 96 10.56 -3.91 21.62
CA GLN A 96 11.67 -3.06 21.22
C GLN A 96 11.73 -1.77 22.04
N LEU A 97 10.59 -1.14 22.31
CA LEU A 97 10.51 0.04 23.18
C LEU A 97 10.94 -0.30 24.62
N THR A 98 10.50 -1.44 25.16
CA THR A 98 10.92 -1.88 26.50
C THR A 98 12.44 -2.08 26.56
N HIS A 99 13.05 -2.59 25.49
CA HIS A 99 14.50 -2.79 25.42
C HIS A 99 15.27 -1.46 25.47
N THR A 100 14.77 -0.44 24.75
CA THR A 100 15.42 0.88 24.60
C THR A 100 15.05 1.88 25.70
N ALA A 101 14.06 1.57 26.54
CA ALA A 101 13.59 2.49 27.58
C ALA A 101 14.67 2.79 28.64
N PRO A 102 14.89 4.08 29.01
CA PRO A 102 16.03 4.50 29.82
C PRO A 102 15.89 4.20 31.32
N ASN A 103 14.68 3.91 31.81
CA ASN A 103 14.45 3.70 33.24
C ASN A 103 13.42 2.59 33.52
N LYS A 104 13.40 2.13 34.78
CA LYS A 104 12.53 1.03 35.22
C LYS A 104 11.04 1.38 35.16
N ALA A 105 10.67 2.63 35.44
CA ALA A 105 9.28 3.08 35.41
C ALA A 105 8.69 2.96 33.99
N LEU A 106 9.41 3.42 32.97
CA LEU A 106 9.00 3.28 31.57
C LEU A 106 8.94 1.82 31.13
N LYS A 107 9.92 0.99 31.55
CA LYS A 107 9.87 -0.45 31.27
C LYS A 107 8.62 -1.11 31.86
N PHE A 108 8.26 -0.74 33.08
CA PHE A 108 7.04 -1.22 33.74
C PHE A 108 5.78 -0.83 32.97
N LEU A 109 5.64 0.46 32.61
CA LEU A 109 4.49 0.95 31.83
C LEU A 109 4.36 0.22 30.48
N LEU A 110 5.47 0.08 29.75
CA LEU A 110 5.48 -0.62 28.46
C LEU A 110 5.11 -2.10 28.61
N THR A 111 5.56 -2.76 29.68
CA THR A 111 5.23 -4.16 29.96
C THR A 111 3.75 -4.34 30.32
N ALA A 112 3.19 -3.42 31.13
CA ALA A 112 1.77 -3.40 31.44
C ALA A 112 0.93 -3.19 30.18
N GLU A 113 1.37 -2.31 29.27
CA GLU A 113 0.70 -2.09 27.99
C GLU A 113 0.73 -3.34 27.10
N ARG A 114 1.84 -4.10 27.07
CA ARG A 114 1.91 -5.38 26.35
C ARG A 114 0.88 -6.38 26.83
N ALA A 115 0.78 -6.56 28.15
CA ALA A 115 -0.20 -7.44 28.77
C ALA A 115 -1.63 -6.98 28.44
N ARG A 116 -1.90 -5.67 28.51
CA ARG A 116 -3.21 -5.12 28.20
C ARG A 116 -3.60 -5.31 26.74
N VAL A 117 -2.68 -5.06 25.80
CA VAL A 117 -2.89 -5.27 24.37
C VAL A 117 -3.21 -6.74 24.09
N GLN A 118 -2.46 -7.67 24.68
CA GLN A 118 -2.67 -9.10 24.52
C GLN A 118 -4.06 -9.52 25.03
N GLN A 119 -4.43 -9.07 26.22
CA GLN A 119 -5.74 -9.35 26.82
C GLN A 119 -6.87 -8.85 25.91
N LEU A 120 -6.80 -7.59 25.45
CA LEU A 120 -7.82 -7.02 24.58
C LEU A 120 -7.92 -7.73 23.23
N THR A 121 -6.81 -8.22 22.70
CA THR A 121 -6.79 -8.99 21.44
C THR A 121 -7.37 -10.38 21.64
N GLN A 122 -7.06 -11.08 22.74
CA GLN A 122 -7.67 -12.37 23.08
C GLN A 122 -9.18 -12.28 23.29
N GLN A 123 -9.65 -11.17 23.87
CA GLN A 123 -11.09 -10.87 24.01
C GLN A 123 -11.76 -10.42 22.70
N GLY A 124 -10.99 -10.26 21.62
CA GLY A 124 -11.49 -9.77 20.34
C GLY A 124 -11.94 -8.30 20.35
N LEU A 125 -11.62 -7.55 21.41
CA LEU A 125 -12.01 -6.13 21.57
C LEU A 125 -11.08 -5.19 20.81
N ARG A 126 -9.79 -5.54 20.71
CA ARG A 126 -8.82 -4.76 19.94
C ARG A 126 -8.67 -5.32 18.53
N LYS A 127 -9.23 -4.60 17.55
CA LYS A 127 -9.11 -4.91 16.12
C LYS A 127 -8.50 -3.73 15.37
N PRO A 128 -7.18 -3.68 15.17
CA PRO A 128 -6.54 -2.65 14.36
C PRO A 128 -7.18 -2.61 12.97
N LYS A 129 -7.47 -1.40 12.49
CA LYS A 129 -7.97 -1.18 11.14
C LYS A 129 -6.79 -0.88 10.23
N PHE A 130 -6.83 -1.40 9.01
CA PHE A 130 -5.92 -0.96 7.96
C PHE A 130 -6.74 -0.57 6.73
N LEU A 131 -6.16 0.36 5.97
CA LEU A 131 -6.68 0.81 4.69
C LEU A 131 -5.53 0.76 3.70
N ARG A 132 -5.72 -0.02 2.64
CA ARG A 132 -4.75 -0.13 1.54
C ARG A 132 -5.43 0.23 0.24
N LEU A 133 -4.75 1.05 -0.55
CA LEU A 133 -5.20 1.48 -1.86
C LEU A 133 -4.36 0.78 -2.92
N TYR A 134 -5.01 0.27 -3.95
CA TYR A 134 -4.34 -0.24 -5.14
C TYR A 134 -4.82 0.55 -6.35
N VAL A 135 -3.88 1.10 -7.12
CA VAL A 135 -4.17 1.89 -8.31
C VAL A 135 -3.56 1.20 -9.51
N THR A 136 -4.35 0.99 -10.56
CA THR A 136 -3.86 0.41 -11.82
C THR A 136 -3.43 1.48 -12.82
N TYR A 137 -2.44 1.15 -13.64
CA TYR A 137 -2.03 1.95 -14.79
C TYR A 137 -1.62 1.00 -15.93
N THR A 138 -2.41 0.96 -17.00
CA THR A 138 -2.15 0.13 -18.18
C THR A 138 -1.41 0.95 -19.22
N VAL A 139 -0.31 0.42 -19.75
CA VAL A 139 0.40 1.03 -20.87
C VAL A 139 -0.39 0.78 -22.14
N GLN A 140 -0.90 1.86 -22.73
CA GLN A 140 -1.54 1.82 -24.04
C GLN A 140 -0.56 2.38 -25.06
N THR A 141 -0.19 1.58 -26.05
CA THR A 141 0.57 2.07 -27.21
C THR A 141 -0.30 3.07 -27.99
N GLY A 142 -0.08 4.37 -27.78
CA GLY A 142 -0.71 5.45 -28.55
C GLY A 142 -1.66 6.40 -27.79
N ALA A 143 -1.71 6.39 -26.46
CA ALA A 143 -2.54 7.31 -25.70
C ALA A 143 -1.84 8.67 -25.48
N GLU A 144 -2.07 9.62 -26.39
CA GLU A 144 -1.69 11.03 -26.21
C GLU A 144 -2.45 11.63 -25.01
N GLY A 145 -1.80 11.80 -23.85
CA GLY A 145 -2.36 12.65 -22.80
C GLY A 145 -1.94 12.45 -21.34
N ALA A 146 -1.13 11.45 -20.98
CA ALA A 146 -0.83 11.17 -19.57
C ALA A 146 0.62 11.46 -19.17
N GLN A 147 0.88 12.69 -18.72
CA GLN A 147 2.07 13.16 -17.95
C GLN A 147 3.38 12.38 -18.20
N ASP A 148 4.04 12.77 -19.30
CA ASP A 148 5.40 12.51 -19.83
C ASP A 148 6.43 11.69 -19.02
N ILE A 149 6.48 11.76 -17.69
CA ILE A 149 7.57 11.17 -16.89
C ILE A 149 7.26 9.73 -16.49
N ILE A 150 6.02 9.47 -16.03
CA ILE A 150 5.61 8.13 -15.61
C ILE A 150 5.54 7.23 -16.85
N GLU A 151 4.99 7.74 -17.95
CA GLU A 151 4.93 7.06 -19.23
C GLU A 151 6.33 6.77 -19.81
N LYS A 152 7.30 7.69 -19.69
CA LYS A 152 8.71 7.44 -20.11
C LYS A 152 9.40 6.34 -19.31
N VAL A 153 9.18 6.28 -18.00
CA VAL A 153 9.77 5.22 -17.16
C VAL A 153 9.11 3.88 -17.48
N ILE A 154 7.80 3.88 -17.68
CA ILE A 154 7.02 2.68 -17.91
C ILE A 154 7.24 2.13 -19.34
N SER A 155 7.30 2.98 -20.37
CA SER A 155 7.63 2.59 -21.75
C SER A 155 9.05 2.04 -21.89
N ARG A 156 10.01 2.56 -21.11
CA ARG A 156 11.35 1.95 -20.98
C ARG A 156 11.28 0.54 -20.39
N GLY A 157 10.36 0.29 -19.46
CA GLY A 157 10.09 -1.05 -18.94
C GLY A 157 9.54 -2.00 -20.01
N GLU A 158 8.58 -1.54 -20.81
CA GLU A 158 8.02 -2.35 -21.92
C GLU A 158 9.05 -2.68 -23.00
N THR A 159 9.89 -1.72 -23.39
CA THR A 159 10.93 -1.94 -24.40
C THR A 159 12.00 -2.91 -23.91
N LEU A 160 12.36 -2.87 -22.61
CA LEU A 160 13.28 -3.84 -22.01
C LEU A 160 12.68 -5.26 -21.93
N TRP A 161 11.35 -5.38 -21.80
CA TRP A 161 10.67 -6.68 -21.74
C TRP A 161 10.46 -7.31 -23.12
N LYS A 162 10.28 -6.49 -24.16
CA LYS A 162 10.09 -6.96 -25.55
C LYS A 162 11.41 -7.25 -26.29
N SER A 163 12.54 -6.85 -25.72
CA SER A 163 13.89 -7.08 -26.26
C SER A 163 14.56 -8.29 -25.62
#